data_AF-A0A8T7AX70-F1
#
_entry.id   AF-A0A8T7AX70-F1
#
_cell.length_a   1.000
_cell.length_b   1.000
_cell.length_c   1.000
_cell.angle_alpha   90.00
_cell.angle_beta   90.00
_cell.angle_gamma   90.00
#
_symmetry.space_group_name_H-M   'P 1'
#
loop_
_entity.id
_entity.type
_entity.pdbx_description
1 polymer ?
#
loop_
_entity_poly.entity_id
_entity_poly.type
_entity_poly.pdbx_seq_one_letter_code
_entity_poly.pdbx_strand_id
1 'polypeptide(L)'
;MLVWEDQFDGTQLDLDKWEPMIGNGQAYGIPGWGNNELQYYRSENATVADGKLTITAKAETYLGYAYTSARLRTLGMGDFRYGRFEMRAKLPPGQGLWPAFWMLPTDNAYGTWAASGEIDIMEMVGNEPNTIHGSLHYGGAAPDNQYTTASYNLPGDSGDYHVYAVEWDVDQFRWYVDGVLYGTRSWWFSTGGAFPAPFDQPFHLLLNLAVGGNWPGSPDGSTMFPAEFVVDYVRVYQAPENQLPPQRLFDNMEHANPFANGWFVFDGIGGGGIDANFTDLPPENGGNVSLQTGWGSGGTPGYLGGFGRAKPMSLDGMSEFSFWINPDAGVDATLAINLQEDDNGDGQFDTSDDEFENDCTVSPTGPCAVSGAGWQLVTIPLSDFADDNSVFFGGNGVLDAVPVSAGGNGQLINVVIAVVSNTGADVSLRTDYWSFFGDLPDADSDGIADAVDNCLVVANPNQVDSDGDNIGNACDRDIAGAAGNDDCVVNFLDLTELKQAFFTSEGQANWNPDADFSGAGGTPDGAINFADLQSMKQAFFAAPGPSGLPNDCS
;
A
#
# COMPACT_ATOMS: atom_id res chain seq x y z
N MET A 1 3.09 11.28 2.55
CA MET A 1 3.56 12.50 1.85
C MET A 1 3.22 12.44 0.37
N LEU A 2 3.09 13.59 -0.30
CA LEU A 2 2.93 13.65 -1.77
C LEU A 2 4.28 13.28 -2.41
N VAL A 3 4.30 12.24 -3.26
CA VAL A 3 5.53 11.71 -3.87
C VAL A 3 5.58 11.89 -5.38
N TRP A 4 4.42 12.01 -6.02
CA TRP A 4 4.32 12.26 -7.45
C TRP A 4 3.02 12.99 -7.77
N GLU A 5 3.07 13.92 -8.72
CA GLU A 5 1.88 14.58 -9.22
C GLU A 5 2.03 15.07 -10.65
N ASP A 6 0.88 15.27 -11.31
CA ASP A 6 0.77 16.09 -12.50
C ASP A 6 -0.43 17.04 -12.35
N GLN A 7 -0.14 18.33 -12.34
CA GLN A 7 -1.14 19.42 -12.28
C GLN A 7 -1.53 19.89 -13.69
N PHE A 8 -0.88 19.38 -14.74
CA PHE A 8 -1.13 19.76 -16.14
C PHE A 8 -1.03 21.28 -16.41
N ASP A 9 -0.16 21.99 -15.67
CA ASP A 9 0.07 23.44 -15.80
C ASP A 9 0.83 23.84 -17.09
N GLY A 10 1.38 22.86 -17.79
CA GLY A 10 2.07 23.06 -19.06
C GLY A 10 1.14 23.42 -20.23
N THR A 11 1.72 23.46 -21.43
CA THR A 11 0.97 23.67 -22.69
C THR A 11 0.93 22.43 -23.57
N GLN A 12 1.48 21.31 -23.08
CA GLN A 12 1.58 20.03 -23.76
C GLN A 12 1.66 18.93 -22.71
N LEU A 13 1.33 17.70 -23.11
CA LEU A 13 1.49 16.52 -22.27
C LEU A 13 2.96 16.35 -21.89
N ASP A 14 3.23 16.15 -20.60
CA ASP A 14 4.56 15.84 -20.11
C ASP A 14 4.93 14.39 -20.47
N LEU A 15 5.80 14.24 -21.47
CA LEU A 15 6.22 12.93 -21.97
C LEU A 15 7.29 12.27 -21.09
N ASP A 16 7.82 12.98 -20.08
CA ASP A 16 8.65 12.37 -19.05
C ASP A 16 7.79 11.69 -17.97
N LYS A 17 6.47 11.91 -18.00
CA LYS A 17 5.48 11.30 -17.08
C LYS A 17 4.51 10.35 -17.78
N TRP A 18 4.10 10.67 -19.01
CA TRP A 18 3.04 9.97 -19.71
C TRP A 18 3.44 9.48 -21.10
N GLU A 19 3.18 8.20 -21.37
CA GLU A 19 3.28 7.59 -22.69
C GLU A 19 1.87 7.47 -23.30
N PRO A 20 1.62 8.10 -24.47
CA PRO A 20 0.42 7.81 -25.26
C PRO A 20 0.47 6.41 -25.88
N MET A 21 -0.50 5.57 -25.54
CA MET A 21 -0.70 4.27 -26.17
C MET A 21 -1.50 4.41 -27.46
N ILE A 22 -1.02 3.80 -28.55
CA ILE A 22 -1.56 4.06 -29.89
C ILE A 22 -2.31 2.85 -30.46
N GLY A 23 -3.42 3.13 -31.12
CA GLY A 23 -4.20 2.15 -31.88
C GLY A 23 -5.32 1.47 -31.08
N ASN A 24 -5.74 0.31 -31.57
CA ASN A 24 -6.85 -0.47 -31.03
C ASN A 24 -6.34 -1.79 -30.40
N GLY A 25 -5.12 -1.76 -29.83
CA GLY A 25 -4.53 -2.88 -29.09
C GLY A 25 -3.83 -3.96 -29.93
N GLN A 26 -3.88 -3.91 -31.28
CA GLN A 26 -3.23 -4.92 -32.13
C GLN A 26 -1.72 -5.00 -31.92
N ALA A 27 -1.05 -3.86 -31.74
CA ALA A 27 0.39 -3.81 -31.47
C ALA A 27 0.79 -4.45 -30.12
N TYR A 28 -0.19 -4.60 -29.22
CA TYR A 28 -0.03 -5.18 -27.88
C TYR A 28 -0.58 -6.61 -27.80
N GLY A 29 -0.97 -7.21 -28.94
CA GLY A 29 -1.51 -8.57 -28.99
C GLY A 29 -2.95 -8.72 -28.49
N ILE A 30 -3.64 -7.60 -28.23
CA ILE A 30 -4.99 -7.57 -27.66
C ILE A 30 -5.93 -6.67 -28.50
N PRO A 31 -6.36 -7.11 -29.70
CA PRO A 31 -7.28 -6.33 -30.54
C PRO A 31 -8.54 -5.92 -29.78
N GLY A 32 -9.04 -4.70 -30.02
CA GLY A 32 -10.12 -4.12 -29.22
C GLY A 32 -9.76 -3.94 -27.75
N TRP A 33 -8.46 -3.83 -27.45
CA TRP A 33 -7.87 -3.77 -26.11
C TRP A 33 -8.33 -4.91 -25.17
N GLY A 34 -8.68 -6.07 -25.74
CA GLY A 34 -9.20 -7.22 -24.99
C GLY A 34 -10.71 -7.15 -24.69
N ASN A 35 -11.33 -5.99 -24.90
CA ASN A 35 -12.71 -5.69 -24.51
C ASN A 35 -13.66 -5.42 -25.68
N ASN A 36 -13.22 -5.65 -26.92
CA ASN A 36 -13.96 -5.28 -28.15
C ASN A 36 -14.24 -3.77 -28.26
N GLU A 37 -13.32 -2.95 -27.77
CA GLU A 37 -13.35 -1.49 -27.89
C GLU A 37 -13.25 -1.02 -29.36
N LEU A 38 -13.91 0.09 -29.71
CA LEU A 38 -14.10 0.54 -31.10
C LEU A 38 -13.20 1.72 -31.51
N GLN A 39 -12.61 2.42 -30.55
CA GLN A 39 -11.75 3.57 -30.82
C GLN A 39 -10.34 3.18 -31.28
N TYR A 40 -9.72 4.07 -32.05
CA TYR A 40 -8.29 4.09 -32.28
C TYR A 40 -7.65 5.15 -31.38
N TYR A 41 -6.83 4.74 -30.41
CA TYR A 41 -6.15 5.70 -29.52
C TYR A 41 -5.04 6.46 -30.24
N ARG A 42 -4.93 7.75 -29.92
CA ARG A 42 -4.06 8.74 -30.56
C ARG A 42 -3.56 9.75 -29.53
N SER A 43 -2.33 10.23 -29.70
CA SER A 43 -1.78 11.28 -28.84
C SER A 43 -2.50 12.61 -29.05
N GLU A 44 -2.99 12.91 -30.26
CA GLU A 44 -3.64 14.19 -30.58
C GLU A 44 -5.03 14.35 -29.93
N ASN A 45 -5.54 13.28 -29.31
CA ASN A 45 -6.78 13.29 -28.56
C ASN A 45 -6.56 13.58 -27.06
N ALA A 46 -5.31 13.71 -26.60
CA ALA A 46 -4.95 14.18 -25.27
C ALA A 46 -4.30 15.58 -25.39
N THR A 47 -4.93 16.59 -24.82
CA THR A 47 -4.42 17.98 -24.86
C THR A 47 -4.28 18.54 -23.47
N VAL A 48 -3.19 19.25 -23.21
CA VAL A 48 -2.94 19.96 -21.95
C VAL A 48 -2.99 21.46 -22.20
N ALA A 49 -3.87 22.16 -21.49
CA ALA A 49 -4.01 23.61 -21.53
C ALA A 49 -4.79 24.11 -20.32
N ASP A 50 -4.47 25.31 -19.82
CA ASP A 50 -5.17 25.95 -18.71
C ASP A 50 -5.22 25.11 -17.40
N GLY A 51 -4.12 24.42 -17.07
CA GLY A 51 -4.00 23.64 -15.83
C GLY A 51 -4.83 22.35 -15.81
N LYS A 52 -5.05 21.74 -16.99
CA LYS A 52 -5.84 20.51 -17.12
C LYS A 52 -5.42 19.68 -18.32
N LEU A 53 -5.60 18.37 -18.18
CA LEU A 53 -5.60 17.42 -19.27
C LEU A 53 -7.03 17.20 -19.77
N THR A 54 -7.25 17.26 -21.08
CA THR A 54 -8.51 16.85 -21.72
C THR A 54 -8.25 15.66 -22.64
N ILE A 55 -8.86 14.51 -22.33
CA ILE A 55 -8.96 13.37 -23.23
C ILE A 55 -10.28 13.48 -24.01
N THR A 56 -10.18 13.64 -25.33
CA THR A 56 -11.33 13.86 -26.21
C THR A 56 -11.62 12.64 -27.06
N ALA A 57 -12.77 11.99 -26.86
CA ALA A 57 -13.30 11.02 -27.80
C ALA A 57 -14.03 11.72 -28.95
N LYS A 58 -13.76 11.33 -30.20
CA LYS A 58 -14.37 11.93 -31.40
C LYS A 58 -14.98 10.85 -32.28
N ALA A 59 -16.15 11.14 -32.85
CA ALA A 59 -16.71 10.38 -33.96
C ALA A 59 -16.05 10.85 -35.27
N GLU A 60 -14.92 10.23 -35.62
CA GLU A 60 -14.17 10.52 -36.84
C GLU A 60 -13.57 9.23 -37.42
N THR A 61 -13.52 9.15 -38.75
CA THR A 61 -12.90 8.00 -39.41
C THR A 61 -11.39 8.14 -39.43
N TYR A 62 -10.69 7.20 -38.75
CA TYR A 62 -9.23 7.14 -38.75
C TYR A 62 -8.76 5.69 -38.94
N LEU A 63 -7.97 5.43 -39.98
CA LEU A 63 -7.43 4.10 -40.31
C LEU A 63 -8.47 2.96 -40.29
N GLY A 64 -9.72 3.25 -40.67
CA GLY A 64 -10.81 2.27 -40.71
C GLY A 64 -11.62 2.14 -39.41
N TYR A 65 -11.26 2.86 -38.35
CA TYR A 65 -12.02 2.96 -37.10
C TYR A 65 -12.94 4.18 -37.14
N ALA A 66 -14.11 4.08 -36.52
CA ALA A 66 -15.14 5.13 -36.53
C ALA A 66 -14.97 6.16 -35.41
N TYR A 67 -14.09 5.89 -34.45
CA TYR A 67 -13.85 6.74 -33.29
C TYR A 67 -12.36 6.88 -33.02
N THR A 68 -11.96 8.03 -32.49
CA THR A 68 -10.62 8.27 -31.92
C THR A 68 -10.75 8.72 -30.48
N SER A 69 -9.74 8.46 -29.66
CA SER A 69 -9.64 8.90 -28.27
C SER A 69 -8.18 8.87 -27.81
N ALA A 70 -7.87 9.01 -26.52
CA ALA A 70 -6.54 8.79 -25.97
C ALA A 70 -6.54 7.78 -24.81
N ARG A 71 -5.40 7.08 -24.68
CA ARG A 71 -5.02 6.22 -23.56
C ARG A 71 -3.59 6.54 -23.19
N LEU A 72 -3.35 6.91 -21.94
CA LEU A 72 -2.06 7.32 -21.42
C LEU A 72 -1.63 6.34 -20.33
N ARG A 73 -0.32 6.15 -20.15
CA ARG A 73 0.23 5.39 -19.03
C ARG A 73 1.52 5.99 -18.48
N THR A 74 1.87 5.67 -17.23
CA THR A 74 3.12 6.12 -16.58
C THR A 74 4.21 5.04 -16.53
N LEU A 75 4.07 3.93 -17.28
CA LEU A 75 4.99 2.78 -17.21
C LEU A 75 6.46 3.20 -17.37
N GLY A 76 7.30 2.92 -16.36
CA GLY A 76 8.72 3.25 -16.35
C GLY A 76 9.04 4.73 -16.04
N MET A 77 8.03 5.55 -15.78
CA MET A 77 8.12 6.99 -15.48
C MET A 77 7.48 7.35 -14.13
N GLY A 78 6.57 6.51 -13.66
CA GLY A 78 5.91 6.58 -12.37
C GLY A 78 5.30 5.22 -12.08
N ASP A 79 6.04 4.41 -11.34
CA ASP A 79 5.67 3.07 -10.91
C ASP A 79 5.66 3.07 -9.37
N PHE A 80 4.54 2.65 -8.78
CA PHE A 80 4.28 2.82 -7.36
C PHE A 80 3.83 1.51 -6.75
N ARG A 81 4.19 1.28 -5.50
CA ARG A 81 3.67 0.19 -4.68
C ARG A 81 3.10 0.79 -3.40
N TYR A 82 1.82 0.50 -3.13
CA TYR A 82 1.07 1.07 -2.02
C TYR A 82 0.94 2.59 -2.08
N GLY A 83 0.07 3.13 -1.24
CA GLY A 83 -0.20 4.55 -1.10
C GLY A 83 -1.63 4.94 -1.50
N ARG A 84 -1.85 6.25 -1.56
CA ARG A 84 -3.08 6.87 -2.01
C ARG A 84 -2.89 7.42 -3.41
N PHE A 85 -3.76 7.01 -4.32
CA PHE A 85 -3.79 7.46 -5.71
C PHE A 85 -5.09 8.21 -5.91
N GLU A 86 -5.02 9.47 -6.31
CA GLU A 86 -6.22 10.26 -6.54
C GLU A 86 -6.14 11.10 -7.81
N MET A 87 -7.29 11.30 -8.40
CA MET A 87 -7.49 12.13 -9.57
C MET A 87 -8.71 13.01 -9.35
N ARG A 88 -8.58 14.30 -9.68
CA ARG A 88 -9.72 15.21 -9.74
C ARG A 88 -10.17 15.39 -11.19
N ALA A 89 -11.39 14.97 -11.53
CA ALA A 89 -11.83 14.97 -12.93
C ALA A 89 -13.35 15.14 -13.12
N LYS A 90 -13.73 15.38 -14.39
CA LYS A 90 -15.09 15.37 -14.92
C LYS A 90 -15.24 14.25 -15.93
N LEU A 91 -16.31 13.46 -15.84
CA LEU A 91 -16.55 12.29 -16.67
C LEU A 91 -17.67 12.55 -17.69
N PRO A 92 -17.52 12.14 -18.96
CA PRO A 92 -18.56 12.34 -19.96
C PRO A 92 -19.65 11.26 -19.85
N PRO A 93 -20.95 11.63 -19.80
CA PRO A 93 -22.04 10.68 -19.97
C PRO A 93 -22.22 10.34 -21.46
N GLY A 94 -22.82 9.18 -21.74
CA GLY A 94 -23.20 8.78 -23.09
C GLY A 94 -23.08 7.27 -23.32
N GLN A 95 -24.05 6.70 -24.04
CA GLN A 95 -24.03 5.28 -24.40
C GLN A 95 -22.71 4.89 -25.08
N GLY A 96 -22.07 3.85 -24.58
CA GLY A 96 -20.81 3.35 -25.11
C GLY A 96 -19.56 4.15 -24.72
N LEU A 97 -19.64 5.21 -23.92
CA LEU A 97 -18.46 5.87 -23.36
C LEU A 97 -18.01 5.17 -22.08
N TRP A 98 -16.70 5.03 -21.91
CA TRP A 98 -16.10 4.36 -20.75
C TRP A 98 -14.80 5.05 -20.34
N PRO A 99 -14.87 6.13 -19.53
CA PRO A 99 -13.71 6.71 -18.87
C PRO A 99 -13.18 5.80 -17.76
N ALA A 100 -11.85 5.71 -17.65
CA ALA A 100 -11.18 4.92 -16.63
C ALA A 100 -9.91 5.62 -16.10
N PHE A 101 -9.71 5.53 -14.79
CA PHE A 101 -8.47 5.82 -14.06
C PHE A 101 -8.11 4.56 -13.26
N TRP A 102 -6.98 3.95 -13.59
CA TRP A 102 -6.67 2.58 -13.20
C TRP A 102 -5.17 2.33 -13.25
N MET A 103 -4.76 1.13 -12.86
CA MET A 103 -3.36 0.75 -12.76
C MET A 103 -3.13 -0.69 -13.24
N LEU A 104 -1.98 -0.91 -13.86
CA LEU A 104 -1.48 -2.24 -14.22
C LEU A 104 -0.09 -2.46 -13.61
N PRO A 105 0.30 -3.72 -13.36
CA PRO A 105 1.62 -4.01 -12.83
C PRO A 105 2.69 -3.60 -13.85
N THR A 106 3.79 -3.05 -13.36
CA THR A 106 4.98 -2.72 -14.18
C THR A 106 5.60 -3.99 -14.74
N ASP A 107 5.65 -5.05 -13.93
CA ASP A 107 6.16 -6.36 -14.28
C ASP A 107 5.11 -7.46 -14.11
N ASN A 108 5.12 -8.46 -14.99
CA ASN A 108 4.23 -9.63 -14.88
C ASN A 108 4.81 -10.70 -13.93
N ALA A 109 5.10 -10.33 -12.68
CA ALA A 109 5.82 -11.16 -11.71
C ALA A 109 5.17 -12.53 -11.45
N TYR A 110 3.84 -12.60 -11.54
CA TYR A 110 3.04 -13.78 -11.22
C TYR A 110 2.39 -14.44 -12.44
N GLY A 111 2.82 -14.05 -13.64
CA GLY A 111 2.25 -14.48 -14.90
C GLY A 111 1.45 -13.39 -15.60
N THR A 112 0.84 -13.73 -16.73
CA THR A 112 0.04 -12.76 -17.50
C THR A 112 -1.20 -12.33 -16.73
N TRP A 113 -1.81 -11.23 -17.17
CA TRP A 113 -3.11 -10.80 -16.67
C TRP A 113 -4.13 -11.96 -16.59
N ALA A 114 -4.90 -12.11 -15.51
CA ALA A 114 -4.97 -11.22 -14.32
C ALA A 114 -4.08 -11.69 -13.16
N ALA A 115 -3.22 -12.69 -13.36
CA ALA A 115 -2.42 -13.26 -12.28
C ALA A 115 -1.44 -12.26 -11.64
N SER A 116 -1.03 -11.22 -12.38
CA SER A 116 -0.21 -10.10 -11.87
C SER A 116 -1.02 -8.85 -11.47
N GLY A 117 -2.34 -8.92 -11.49
CA GLY A 117 -3.21 -7.88 -10.94
C GLY A 117 -3.65 -6.78 -11.90
N GLU A 118 -4.72 -6.08 -11.54
CA GLU A 118 -5.22 -4.81 -12.07
C GLU A 118 -5.95 -4.07 -10.94
N ILE A 119 -5.74 -2.76 -10.82
CA ILE A 119 -6.41 -1.92 -9.81
C ILE A 119 -7.18 -0.83 -10.55
N ASP A 120 -8.51 -0.91 -10.52
CA ASP A 120 -9.37 0.12 -11.08
C ASP A 120 -9.75 1.11 -9.98
N ILE A 121 -9.17 2.30 -10.05
CA ILE A 121 -9.40 3.38 -9.08
C ILE A 121 -10.78 3.99 -9.33
N MET A 122 -11.12 4.19 -10.60
CA MET A 122 -12.39 4.73 -11.04
C MET A 122 -12.70 4.26 -12.44
N GLU A 123 -13.86 3.65 -12.61
CA GLU A 123 -14.51 3.46 -13.90
C GLU A 123 -15.95 3.96 -13.85
N MET A 124 -16.47 4.41 -14.99
CA MET A 124 -17.88 4.72 -15.18
C MET A 124 -18.33 4.24 -16.56
N VAL A 125 -19.53 3.68 -16.63
CA VAL A 125 -20.19 3.40 -17.91
C VAL A 125 -21.12 4.56 -18.26
N GLY A 126 -20.93 5.19 -19.40
CA GLY A 126 -21.62 6.44 -19.74
C GLY A 126 -23.15 6.32 -19.91
N ASN A 127 -23.72 5.13 -20.05
CA ASN A 127 -25.18 4.91 -20.02
C ASN A 127 -25.76 4.75 -18.60
N GLU A 128 -24.91 4.60 -17.60
CA GLU A 128 -25.24 4.63 -16.17
C GLU A 128 -24.44 5.78 -15.52
N PRO A 129 -24.66 7.04 -15.95
CA PRO A 129 -23.92 8.16 -15.41
C PRO A 129 -24.14 8.25 -13.90
N ASN A 130 -23.09 8.64 -13.19
CA ASN A 130 -23.00 8.73 -11.73
C ASN A 130 -22.79 7.40 -10.98
N THR A 131 -22.83 6.24 -11.64
CA THR A 131 -22.40 4.98 -11.02
C THR A 131 -20.89 4.83 -11.21
N ILE A 132 -20.15 4.95 -10.11
CA ILE A 132 -18.69 4.83 -10.09
C ILE A 132 -18.32 3.44 -9.60
N HIS A 133 -17.37 2.81 -10.29
CA HIS A 133 -16.86 1.48 -9.95
C HIS A 133 -15.39 1.57 -9.54
N GLY A 134 -15.04 0.89 -8.46
CA GLY A 134 -13.67 0.58 -8.10
C GLY A 134 -13.50 -0.93 -8.03
N SER A 135 -12.50 -1.48 -8.71
CA SER A 135 -12.36 -2.92 -8.90
C SER A 135 -10.92 -3.40 -8.68
N LEU A 136 -10.80 -4.69 -8.35
CA LEU A 136 -9.54 -5.43 -8.41
C LEU A 136 -9.74 -6.61 -9.35
N HIS A 137 -8.80 -6.84 -10.27
CA HIS A 137 -8.71 -8.09 -11.02
C HIS A 137 -7.48 -8.88 -10.55
N TYR A 138 -7.66 -10.16 -10.26
CA TYR A 138 -6.64 -11.02 -9.65
C TYR A 138 -6.90 -12.50 -9.99
N GLY A 139 -6.23 -13.44 -9.31
CA GLY A 139 -6.42 -14.87 -9.47
C GLY A 139 -5.45 -15.47 -10.49
N GLY A 140 -5.98 -16.13 -11.53
CA GLY A 140 -5.18 -16.74 -12.58
C GLY A 140 -5.18 -15.97 -13.91
N ALA A 141 -4.45 -16.50 -14.89
CA ALA A 141 -4.61 -16.08 -16.28
C ALA A 141 -6.02 -16.49 -16.78
N ALA A 142 -6.57 -15.74 -17.74
CA ALA A 142 -7.86 -16.08 -18.33
C ALA A 142 -7.90 -17.54 -18.82
N PRO A 143 -8.95 -18.32 -18.52
CA PRO A 143 -10.24 -17.89 -17.95
C PRO A 143 -10.33 -17.94 -16.41
N ASP A 144 -9.25 -18.24 -15.71
CA ASP A 144 -9.22 -18.44 -14.25
C ASP A 144 -9.07 -17.12 -13.47
N ASN A 145 -9.12 -15.98 -14.16
CA ASN A 145 -9.13 -14.67 -13.54
C ASN A 145 -10.40 -14.46 -12.71
N GLN A 146 -10.26 -13.75 -11.60
CA GLN A 146 -11.33 -13.30 -10.72
C GLN A 146 -11.32 -11.78 -10.66
N TYR A 147 -12.43 -11.19 -10.21
CA TYR A 147 -12.49 -9.77 -9.91
C TYR A 147 -13.47 -9.50 -8.79
N THR A 148 -13.26 -8.39 -8.10
CA THR A 148 -14.23 -7.83 -7.15
C THR A 148 -14.43 -6.37 -7.45
N THR A 149 -15.67 -5.89 -7.31
CA THR A 149 -16.05 -4.51 -7.58
C THR A 149 -16.82 -3.95 -6.40
N ALA A 150 -16.54 -2.70 -6.04
CA ALA A 150 -17.40 -1.85 -5.23
C ALA A 150 -18.01 -0.78 -6.15
N SER A 151 -19.28 -0.44 -5.92
CA SER A 151 -19.99 0.56 -6.70
C SER A 151 -20.52 1.67 -5.81
N TYR A 152 -20.49 2.91 -6.30
CA TYR A 152 -21.01 4.08 -5.63
C TYR A 152 -21.90 4.90 -6.54
N ASN A 153 -23.13 5.16 -6.10
CA ASN A 153 -24.01 6.09 -6.78
C ASN A 153 -23.70 7.51 -6.29
N LEU A 154 -22.92 8.23 -7.10
CA LEU A 154 -22.51 9.60 -6.83
C LEU A 154 -23.71 10.53 -6.67
N PRO A 155 -23.83 11.24 -5.53
CA PRO A 155 -24.79 12.33 -5.40
C PRO A 155 -24.35 13.51 -6.27
N GLY A 156 -25.10 13.81 -7.33
CA GLY A 156 -24.78 14.93 -8.23
C GLY A 156 -24.65 14.50 -9.67
N ASP A 157 -23.74 15.14 -10.40
CA ASP A 157 -23.48 14.91 -11.82
C ASP A 157 -21.98 14.64 -12.00
N SER A 158 -21.61 13.49 -12.54
CA SER A 158 -20.23 13.13 -12.83
C SER A 158 -19.58 14.06 -13.87
N GLY A 159 -20.35 14.89 -14.57
CA GLY A 159 -19.87 16.01 -15.38
C GLY A 159 -19.33 17.21 -14.58
N ASP A 160 -19.55 17.27 -13.27
CA ASP A 160 -18.86 18.17 -12.35
C ASP A 160 -17.52 17.57 -11.88
N TYR A 161 -16.69 18.40 -11.24
CA TYR A 161 -15.40 17.91 -10.74
C TYR A 161 -15.58 17.14 -9.44
N HIS A 162 -15.08 15.91 -9.44
CA HIS A 162 -15.02 15.04 -8.26
C HIS A 162 -13.60 14.54 -8.06
N VAL A 163 -13.25 14.20 -6.83
CA VAL A 163 -11.99 13.54 -6.48
C VAL A 163 -12.25 12.05 -6.34
N TYR A 164 -11.66 11.26 -7.24
CA TYR A 164 -11.71 9.81 -7.21
C TYR A 164 -10.39 9.28 -6.67
N ALA A 165 -10.44 8.37 -5.70
CA ALA A 165 -9.22 7.87 -5.08
C ALA A 165 -9.32 6.41 -4.63
N VAL A 166 -8.15 5.77 -4.56
CA VAL A 166 -7.94 4.52 -3.83
C VAL A 166 -6.80 4.72 -2.85
N GLU A 167 -6.94 4.17 -1.66
CA GLU A 167 -5.84 3.86 -0.78
C GLU A 167 -5.55 2.38 -0.89
N TRP A 168 -4.33 2.06 -1.25
CA TRP A 168 -3.82 0.71 -1.43
C TRP A 168 -2.74 0.46 -0.39
N ASP A 169 -3.02 -0.49 0.49
CA ASP A 169 -2.13 -0.98 1.53
C ASP A 169 -1.68 -2.41 1.24
N VAL A 170 -0.82 -2.98 2.08
CA VAL A 170 -0.35 -4.37 1.97
C VAL A 170 -1.52 -5.34 1.91
N ASP A 171 -2.56 -5.13 2.72
CA ASP A 171 -3.65 -6.08 2.90
C ASP A 171 -5.05 -5.49 2.74
N GLN A 172 -5.15 -4.20 2.39
CA GLN A 172 -6.43 -3.56 2.20
C GLN A 172 -6.43 -2.51 1.09
N PHE A 173 -7.51 -2.49 0.32
CA PHE A 173 -7.87 -1.40 -0.58
C PHE A 173 -9.10 -0.66 -0.05
N ARG A 174 -9.11 0.66 -0.17
CA ARG A 174 -10.21 1.55 0.22
C ARG A 174 -10.48 2.55 -0.90
N TRP A 175 -11.69 2.56 -1.46
CA TRP A 175 -12.06 3.47 -2.55
C TRP A 175 -12.92 4.62 -2.04
N TYR A 176 -12.67 5.81 -2.60
CA TYR A 176 -13.29 7.06 -2.20
C TYR A 176 -13.78 7.86 -3.41
N VAL A 177 -14.92 8.54 -3.23
CA VAL A 177 -15.32 9.67 -4.08
C VAL A 177 -15.56 10.88 -3.18
N ASP A 178 -14.90 12.00 -3.45
CA ASP A 178 -14.93 13.23 -2.64
C ASP A 178 -14.65 12.99 -1.14
N GLY A 179 -13.74 12.05 -0.85
CA GLY A 179 -13.40 11.65 0.51
C GLY A 179 -14.42 10.73 1.18
N VAL A 180 -15.52 10.37 0.50
CA VAL A 180 -16.49 9.39 1.00
C VAL A 180 -16.02 7.98 0.65
N LEU A 181 -15.66 7.19 1.66
CA LEU A 181 -15.36 5.77 1.53
C LEU A 181 -16.62 5.02 1.05
N TYR A 182 -16.51 4.25 -0.02
CA TYR A 182 -17.63 3.46 -0.55
C TYR A 182 -17.31 1.99 -0.79
N GLY A 183 -16.04 1.61 -0.76
CA GLY A 183 -15.59 0.24 -0.99
C GLY A 183 -14.35 -0.08 -0.18
N THR A 184 -14.32 -1.29 0.38
CA THR A 184 -13.14 -1.85 1.05
C THR A 184 -12.95 -3.28 0.55
N ARG A 185 -11.70 -3.67 0.29
CA ARG A 185 -11.32 -5.06 -0.02
C ARG A 185 -10.09 -5.43 0.79
N SER A 186 -10.20 -6.48 1.59
CA SER A 186 -9.12 -7.04 2.41
C SER A 186 -8.69 -8.45 1.95
N TRP A 187 -9.23 -8.90 0.81
CA TRP A 187 -8.96 -10.23 0.29
C TRP A 187 -8.84 -10.29 -1.22
N TRP A 188 -7.82 -11.02 -1.66
CA TRP A 188 -7.52 -11.39 -3.03
C TRP A 188 -6.51 -12.55 -3.02
N PHE A 189 -6.18 -13.07 -4.20
CA PHE A 189 -5.10 -14.04 -4.35
C PHE A 189 -4.50 -13.99 -5.76
N SER A 190 -3.31 -14.58 -5.93
CA SER A 190 -2.75 -14.90 -7.24
C SER A 190 -2.47 -16.40 -7.31
N THR A 191 -2.64 -17.01 -8.50
CA THR A 191 -2.16 -18.38 -8.71
C THR A 191 -0.63 -18.45 -8.81
N GLY A 192 0.04 -17.32 -9.00
CA GLY A 192 1.49 -17.23 -9.17
C GLY A 192 2.27 -16.88 -7.90
N GLY A 193 1.60 -16.54 -6.80
CA GLY A 193 2.26 -16.11 -5.55
C GLY A 193 1.33 -16.15 -4.34
N ALA A 194 1.92 -16.20 -3.15
CA ALA A 194 1.16 -16.11 -1.89
C ALA A 194 0.67 -14.67 -1.66
N PHE A 195 -0.42 -14.51 -0.91
CA PHE A 195 -0.88 -13.19 -0.44
C PHE A 195 0.29 -12.39 0.18
N PRO A 196 0.45 -11.08 -0.11
CA PRO A 196 -0.49 -10.19 -0.80
C PRO A 196 -0.36 -10.15 -2.33
N ALA A 197 0.25 -11.15 -2.96
CA ALA A 197 0.23 -11.24 -4.42
C ALA A 197 -1.22 -11.23 -4.97
N PRO A 198 -1.49 -10.48 -6.06
CA PRO A 198 -0.49 -9.84 -6.90
C PRO A 198 -0.18 -8.37 -6.59
N PHE A 199 -0.81 -7.81 -5.56
CA PHE A 199 -0.74 -6.37 -5.26
C PHE A 199 0.39 -6.02 -4.30
N ASP A 200 1.53 -6.70 -4.45
CA ASP A 200 2.77 -6.49 -3.70
C ASP A 200 3.95 -6.08 -4.63
N GLN A 201 3.63 -5.80 -5.90
CA GLN A 201 4.55 -5.33 -6.94
C GLN A 201 4.32 -3.85 -7.26
N PRO A 202 5.26 -3.18 -7.95
CA PRO A 202 5.03 -1.86 -8.52
C PRO A 202 3.98 -1.88 -9.63
N PHE A 203 3.10 -0.87 -9.64
CA PHE A 203 2.06 -0.63 -10.64
C PHE A 203 2.21 0.77 -11.22
N HIS A 204 1.87 0.93 -12.51
CA HIS A 204 1.82 2.22 -13.19
C HIS A 204 0.38 2.65 -13.43
N LEU A 205 0.16 3.96 -13.49
CA LEU A 205 -1.15 4.58 -13.72
C LEU A 205 -1.53 4.54 -15.20
N LEU A 206 -2.83 4.46 -15.46
CA LEU A 206 -3.46 4.58 -16.77
C LEU A 206 -4.66 5.52 -16.72
N LEU A 207 -4.82 6.32 -17.77
CA LEU A 207 -5.98 7.16 -18.02
C LEU A 207 -6.48 6.93 -19.44
N ASN A 208 -7.77 6.66 -19.62
CA ASN A 208 -8.37 6.60 -20.95
C ASN A 208 -9.85 6.95 -20.97
N LEU A 209 -10.34 7.22 -22.18
CA LEU A 209 -11.75 7.28 -22.51
C LEU A 209 -12.03 6.31 -23.66
N ALA A 210 -12.48 5.10 -23.36
CA ALA A 210 -12.85 4.11 -24.36
C ALA A 210 -14.21 4.46 -25.01
N VAL A 211 -14.41 3.95 -26.23
CA VAL A 211 -15.67 4.04 -26.98
C VAL A 211 -16.06 2.65 -27.46
N GLY A 212 -17.20 2.15 -27.01
CA GLY A 212 -17.60 0.77 -27.24
C GLY A 212 -16.89 -0.21 -26.30
N GLY A 213 -17.34 -1.45 -26.34
CA GLY A 213 -16.78 -2.53 -25.53
C GLY A 213 -17.87 -3.49 -25.05
N ASN A 214 -17.46 -4.62 -24.50
CA ASN A 214 -18.37 -5.65 -23.98
C ASN A 214 -19.27 -5.11 -22.87
N TRP A 215 -18.71 -4.31 -21.97
CA TRP A 215 -19.43 -3.75 -20.82
C TRP A 215 -20.23 -2.50 -21.17
N PRO A 216 -19.64 -1.43 -21.76
CA PRO A 216 -20.40 -0.23 -22.07
C PRO A 216 -21.40 -0.40 -23.23
N GLY A 217 -21.24 -1.45 -24.06
CA GLY A 217 -21.92 -1.57 -25.34
C GLY A 217 -21.46 -0.53 -26.34
N SER A 218 -21.95 -0.60 -27.58
CA SER A 218 -21.59 0.39 -28.61
C SER A 218 -22.38 1.70 -28.45
N PRO A 219 -21.85 2.85 -28.92
CA PRO A 219 -22.68 4.03 -29.18
C PRO A 219 -23.85 3.69 -30.11
N ASP A 220 -25.04 4.20 -29.80
CA ASP A 220 -26.30 3.88 -30.50
C ASP A 220 -26.90 5.05 -31.31
N GLY A 221 -26.17 6.16 -31.37
CA GLY A 221 -26.60 7.41 -32.00
C GLY A 221 -27.15 8.46 -31.02
N SER A 222 -27.36 8.10 -29.74
CA SER A 222 -27.69 9.06 -28.68
C SER A 222 -26.46 9.73 -28.06
N THR A 223 -25.29 9.11 -28.19
CA THR A 223 -24.01 9.59 -27.66
C THR A 223 -23.58 10.89 -28.33
N MET A 224 -23.34 11.92 -27.54
CA MET A 224 -22.86 13.21 -28.04
C MET A 224 -21.34 13.20 -28.20
N PHE A 225 -20.87 13.56 -29.40
CA PHE A 225 -19.44 13.73 -29.70
C PHE A 225 -19.15 15.17 -30.17
N PRO A 226 -17.96 15.73 -29.88
CA PRO A 226 -16.90 15.13 -29.06
C PRO A 226 -17.33 14.97 -27.59
N ALA A 227 -16.81 13.94 -26.94
CA ALA A 227 -17.00 13.70 -25.51
C ALA A 227 -15.65 13.90 -24.81
N GLU A 228 -15.66 14.59 -23.67
CA GLU A 228 -14.44 15.05 -22.99
C GLU A 228 -14.37 14.46 -21.58
N PHE A 229 -13.28 13.75 -21.30
CA PHE A 229 -12.83 13.38 -19.95
C PHE A 229 -11.76 14.39 -19.53
N VAL A 230 -12.11 15.24 -18.54
CA VAL A 230 -11.30 16.41 -18.18
C VAL A 230 -10.69 16.21 -16.80
N VAL A 231 -9.38 16.18 -16.72
CA VAL A 231 -8.60 15.93 -15.50
C VAL A 231 -7.91 17.21 -15.06
N ASP A 232 -8.15 17.62 -13.82
CA ASP A 232 -7.52 18.77 -13.17
C ASP A 232 -6.13 18.41 -12.64
N TYR A 233 -6.02 17.30 -11.91
CA TYR A 233 -4.74 16.77 -11.45
C TYR A 233 -4.79 15.25 -11.24
N VAL A 234 -3.60 14.65 -11.20
CA VAL A 234 -3.37 13.32 -10.64
C VAL A 234 -2.30 13.46 -9.55
N ARG A 235 -2.52 12.85 -8.39
CA ARG A 235 -1.60 12.87 -7.25
C ARG A 235 -1.43 11.47 -6.67
N VAL A 236 -0.20 11.17 -6.29
CA VAL A 236 0.16 9.96 -5.57
C VAL A 236 0.80 10.38 -4.25
N TYR A 237 0.24 9.86 -3.16
CA TYR A 237 0.79 10.02 -1.84
C TYR A 237 1.21 8.64 -1.35
N GLN A 238 2.43 8.53 -0.84
CA GLN A 238 2.85 7.33 -0.14
C GLN A 238 3.16 7.70 1.28
N ALA A 239 2.92 6.78 2.21
CA ALA A 239 3.60 6.88 3.48
C ALA A 239 5.12 6.85 3.19
N PRO A 240 5.97 7.55 3.96
CA PRO A 240 7.41 7.31 3.93
C PRO A 240 7.66 5.80 3.87
N GLU A 241 8.64 5.35 3.08
CA GLU A 241 8.87 3.93 2.72
C GLU A 241 8.90 2.98 3.94
N ASN A 242 9.12 3.53 5.13
CA ASN A 242 9.20 2.86 6.41
C ASN A 242 7.86 2.74 7.18
N GLN A 243 6.72 3.25 6.69
CA GLN A 243 5.45 3.40 7.45
C GLN A 243 4.40 2.31 7.31
N LEU A 244 4.62 1.23 6.57
CA LEU A 244 3.71 0.10 6.61
C LEU A 244 4.28 -0.94 7.56
N PRO A 245 3.58 -1.31 8.65
CA PRO A 245 3.96 -2.55 9.33
C PRO A 245 3.84 -3.66 8.29
N PRO A 246 4.75 -4.64 8.27
CA PRO A 246 4.51 -5.84 7.51
C PRO A 246 3.38 -6.61 8.21
N GLN A 247 2.13 -6.18 8.02
CA GLN A 247 0.96 -6.98 8.35
C GLN A 247 0.87 -8.06 7.28
N ARG A 248 1.13 -9.31 7.67
CA ARG A 248 0.88 -10.47 6.81
C ARG A 248 -0.38 -11.15 7.32
N LEU A 249 -1.47 -10.95 6.60
CA LEU A 249 -2.67 -11.78 6.74
C LEU A 249 -2.28 -13.23 6.46
N PHE A 250 -2.24 -14.05 7.51
CA PHE A 250 -1.95 -15.47 7.37
C PHE A 250 -3.10 -16.15 6.67
N ASP A 251 -4.33 -15.86 7.09
CA ASP A 251 -5.52 -16.47 6.54
C ASP A 251 -6.80 -15.73 6.96
N ASN A 252 -7.69 -15.43 6.01
CA ASN A 252 -8.97 -14.79 6.30
C ASN A 252 -10.18 -15.74 6.45
N MET A 253 -9.98 -17.06 6.45
CA MET A 253 -10.99 -18.11 6.73
C MET A 253 -12.35 -18.03 5.98
N GLU A 254 -12.49 -17.12 5.02
CA GLU A 254 -13.72 -16.81 4.28
C GLU A 254 -14.09 -17.85 3.20
N HIS A 255 -13.52 -19.05 3.28
CA HIS A 255 -13.72 -20.06 2.26
C HIS A 255 -14.99 -20.86 2.55
N ALA A 256 -15.93 -20.90 1.60
CA ALA A 256 -17.21 -21.60 1.72
C ALA A 256 -17.11 -23.10 2.07
N ASN A 257 -15.92 -23.71 1.95
CA ASN A 257 -15.61 -25.04 2.45
C ASN A 257 -14.24 -25.02 3.17
N PRO A 258 -14.20 -25.09 4.51
CA PRO A 258 -12.93 -25.07 5.25
C PRO A 258 -12.05 -26.26 4.88
N PHE A 259 -12.61 -27.46 4.75
CA PHE A 259 -11.85 -28.69 4.47
C PHE A 259 -11.22 -28.76 3.06
N ALA A 260 -11.65 -27.90 2.13
CA ALA A 260 -11.07 -27.85 0.79
C ALA A 260 -9.76 -27.04 0.74
N ASN A 261 -9.38 -26.35 1.82
CA ASN A 261 -8.34 -25.30 1.80
C ASN A 261 -7.29 -25.46 2.92
N GLY A 262 -7.01 -26.71 3.32
CA GLY A 262 -5.94 -27.00 4.28
C GLY A 262 -6.37 -26.91 5.75
N TRP A 263 -7.66 -26.72 6.04
CA TRP A 263 -8.18 -26.87 7.40
C TRP A 263 -8.30 -28.34 7.78
N PHE A 264 -7.91 -28.63 9.01
CA PHE A 264 -8.11 -29.92 9.63
C PHE A 264 -8.71 -29.73 11.03
N VAL A 265 -9.42 -30.78 11.47
CA VAL A 265 -9.94 -30.91 12.83
C VAL A 265 -9.37 -32.18 13.44
N PHE A 266 -9.20 -32.16 14.75
CA PHE A 266 -8.78 -33.33 15.52
C PHE A 266 -9.65 -33.43 16.76
N ASP A 267 -10.07 -34.66 17.08
CA ASP A 267 -11.05 -34.92 18.14
C ASP A 267 -10.38 -35.27 19.48
N GLY A 268 -10.96 -34.76 20.57
CA GLY A 268 -10.65 -35.15 21.95
C GLY A 268 -11.77 -35.99 22.60
N ILE A 269 -11.99 -35.81 23.90
CA ILE A 269 -12.83 -36.71 24.73
C ILE A 269 -14.34 -36.65 24.37
N GLY A 270 -14.82 -35.61 23.67
CA GLY A 270 -16.25 -35.50 23.33
C GLY A 270 -16.60 -35.01 21.92
N GLY A 271 -15.63 -34.98 21.00
CA GLY A 271 -15.84 -34.69 19.57
C GLY A 271 -16.23 -33.24 19.28
N GLY A 272 -15.84 -32.75 18.09
CA GLY A 272 -16.15 -31.39 17.64
C GLY A 272 -16.01 -31.21 16.13
N GLY A 273 -16.33 -30.02 15.62
CA GLY A 273 -16.22 -29.74 14.19
C GLY A 273 -16.43 -28.28 13.81
N ILE A 274 -15.72 -27.84 12.77
CA ILE A 274 -15.82 -26.48 12.23
C ILE A 274 -16.92 -26.43 11.15
N ASP A 275 -17.73 -25.38 11.18
CA ASP A 275 -18.75 -25.09 10.17
C ASP A 275 -18.70 -23.62 9.76
N ALA A 276 -19.12 -23.32 8.53
CA ALA A 276 -19.27 -21.96 8.03
C ALA A 276 -20.47 -21.24 8.69
N ASN A 277 -20.29 -20.00 9.14
CA ASN A 277 -21.32 -19.13 9.70
C ASN A 277 -21.45 -17.84 8.89
N PHE A 278 -22.62 -17.60 8.30
CA PHE A 278 -22.88 -16.45 7.42
C PHE A 278 -23.64 -15.30 8.11
N THR A 279 -23.87 -15.40 9.42
CA THR A 279 -24.79 -14.52 10.16
C THR A 279 -24.13 -13.73 11.27
N ASP A 280 -23.00 -14.21 11.79
CA ASP A 280 -22.24 -13.57 12.84
C ASP A 280 -20.82 -13.30 12.30
N LEU A 281 -20.59 -12.07 11.84
CA LEU A 281 -19.39 -11.64 11.12
C LEU A 281 -18.69 -10.51 11.90
N PRO A 282 -17.34 -10.41 11.87
CA PRO A 282 -16.62 -9.36 12.57
C PRO A 282 -16.84 -7.97 11.97
N PRO A 283 -16.54 -6.89 12.72
CA PRO A 283 -16.88 -5.51 12.32
C PRO A 283 -16.06 -4.98 11.15
N GLU A 284 -14.84 -5.50 10.91
CA GLU A 284 -13.82 -4.84 10.08
C GLU A 284 -13.50 -5.55 8.75
N ASN A 285 -13.97 -6.78 8.50
CA ASN A 285 -13.42 -7.57 7.39
C ASN A 285 -14.25 -7.58 6.09
N GLY A 286 -15.48 -7.08 6.04
CA GLY A 286 -16.25 -7.07 4.78
C GLY A 286 -16.48 -8.45 4.11
N GLY A 287 -16.10 -9.53 4.80
CA GLY A 287 -16.24 -10.92 4.39
C GLY A 287 -17.65 -11.45 4.56
N ASN A 288 -17.99 -12.55 3.87
CA ASN A 288 -19.35 -13.10 3.88
C ASN A 288 -19.55 -14.27 4.86
N VAL A 289 -18.50 -14.77 5.50
CA VAL A 289 -18.54 -15.98 6.35
C VAL A 289 -17.46 -15.94 7.43
N SER A 290 -17.77 -16.45 8.63
CA SER A 290 -16.83 -16.77 9.71
C SER A 290 -16.82 -18.28 9.97
N LEU A 291 -15.82 -18.81 10.70
CA LEU A 291 -15.83 -20.19 11.15
C LEU A 291 -16.44 -20.29 12.54
N GLN A 292 -17.48 -21.11 12.69
CA GLN A 292 -18.06 -21.46 13.98
C GLN A 292 -17.57 -22.82 14.43
N THR A 293 -17.34 -22.93 15.74
CA THR A 293 -16.93 -24.15 16.40
C THR A 293 -18.03 -24.68 17.34
N GLY A 294 -18.28 -26.00 17.44
CA GLY A 294 -18.98 -26.67 18.56
C GLY A 294 -18.28 -27.95 19.06
N TRP A 295 -17.74 -27.91 20.28
CA TRP A 295 -16.96 -28.99 20.91
C TRP A 295 -17.66 -29.40 22.21
N GLY A 296 -17.94 -30.70 22.37
CA GLY A 296 -18.62 -31.22 23.55
C GLY A 296 -17.71 -32.09 24.41
N SER A 297 -18.03 -32.24 25.69
CA SER A 297 -17.30 -33.14 26.60
C SER A 297 -18.19 -34.10 27.39
N GLY A 298 -19.51 -33.84 27.41
CA GLY A 298 -20.45 -34.53 28.28
C GLY A 298 -20.25 -34.19 29.78
N GLY A 299 -19.62 -33.08 30.11
CA GLY A 299 -19.46 -32.58 31.49
C GLY A 299 -18.10 -32.89 32.13
N THR A 300 -17.11 -33.34 31.37
CA THR A 300 -15.77 -33.65 31.89
C THR A 300 -14.77 -32.56 31.48
N PRO A 301 -14.14 -31.85 32.43
CA PRO A 301 -13.07 -30.90 32.11
C PRO A 301 -11.91 -31.56 31.37
N GLY A 302 -11.26 -30.79 30.50
CA GLY A 302 -10.08 -31.22 29.76
C GLY A 302 -10.17 -31.00 28.25
N TYR A 303 -9.24 -31.64 27.54
CA TYR A 303 -9.06 -31.50 26.11
C TYR A 303 -10.26 -32.03 25.30
N LEU A 304 -10.89 -31.14 24.54
CA LEU A 304 -12.07 -31.47 23.72
C LEU A 304 -11.70 -31.82 22.28
N GLY A 305 -10.52 -31.43 21.82
CA GLY A 305 -10.10 -31.46 20.43
C GLY A 305 -9.69 -30.07 19.96
N GLY A 306 -9.66 -29.85 18.66
CA GLY A 306 -9.27 -28.55 18.12
C GLY A 306 -9.29 -28.53 16.59
N PHE A 307 -8.74 -27.45 16.06
CA PHE A 307 -8.72 -27.17 14.63
C PHE A 307 -7.43 -26.45 14.28
N GLY A 308 -7.01 -26.54 13.03
CA GLY A 308 -5.79 -25.90 12.58
C GLY A 308 -5.76 -25.77 11.06
N ARG A 309 -4.80 -24.99 10.58
CA ARG A 309 -4.57 -24.79 9.16
C ARG A 309 -3.11 -25.04 8.82
N ALA A 310 -2.91 -25.85 7.79
CA ALA A 310 -1.61 -26.06 7.16
C ALA A 310 -1.43 -25.05 6.02
N LYS A 311 -0.58 -24.05 6.25
CA LYS A 311 -0.24 -23.02 5.25
C LYS A 311 1.17 -22.48 5.53
N PRO A 312 2.20 -22.98 4.82
CA PRO A 312 3.56 -22.50 5.02
C PRO A 312 3.67 -20.97 4.86
N MET A 313 4.22 -20.26 5.85
CA MET A 313 4.50 -18.82 5.78
C MET A 313 5.81 -18.45 6.47
N SER A 314 6.53 -17.45 5.97
CA SER A 314 7.68 -16.90 6.70
C SER A 314 7.22 -15.91 7.79
N LEU A 315 7.81 -16.04 8.99
CA LEU A 315 7.64 -15.10 10.11
C LEU A 315 8.72 -14.00 10.16
N ASP A 316 9.54 -13.85 9.11
CA ASP A 316 10.59 -12.83 9.07
C ASP A 316 10.00 -11.42 9.23
N GLY A 317 10.58 -10.66 10.17
CA GLY A 317 10.10 -9.33 10.56
C GLY A 317 8.75 -9.31 11.27
N MET A 318 8.25 -10.44 11.80
CA MET A 318 7.04 -10.51 12.63
C MET A 318 7.38 -10.49 14.13
N SER A 319 6.48 -9.95 14.93
CA SER A 319 6.61 -9.75 16.39
C SER A 319 5.33 -10.12 17.15
N GLU A 320 4.17 -10.16 16.48
CA GLU A 320 2.87 -10.47 17.08
C GLU A 320 2.05 -11.40 16.19
N PHE A 321 1.20 -12.22 16.82
CA PHE A 321 0.15 -13.01 16.20
C PHE A 321 -1.21 -12.50 16.68
N SER A 322 -2.14 -12.25 15.76
CA SER A 322 -3.51 -11.86 16.11
C SER A 322 -4.56 -12.72 15.43
N PHE A 323 -5.70 -12.85 16.08
CA PHE A 323 -6.87 -13.52 15.53
C PHE A 323 -8.19 -12.94 16.05
N TRP A 324 -9.21 -12.94 15.20
CA TRP A 324 -10.56 -12.59 15.62
C TRP A 324 -11.26 -13.76 16.30
N ILE A 325 -11.94 -13.48 17.42
CA ILE A 325 -12.72 -14.45 18.18
C ILE A 325 -14.02 -13.83 18.70
N ASN A 326 -15.07 -14.64 18.75
CA ASN A 326 -16.35 -14.32 19.37
C ASN A 326 -16.88 -15.59 20.06
N PRO A 327 -16.67 -15.78 21.36
CA PRO A 327 -17.15 -16.94 22.10
C PRO A 327 -18.57 -16.73 22.59
N ASP A 328 -19.27 -17.84 22.82
CA ASP A 328 -20.58 -17.81 23.45
C ASP A 328 -20.51 -17.28 24.89
N ALA A 329 -21.61 -16.68 25.34
CA ALA A 329 -21.70 -16.13 26.67
C ALA A 329 -21.52 -17.23 27.74
N GLY A 330 -20.60 -17.01 28.67
CA GLY A 330 -20.36 -17.93 29.79
C GLY A 330 -19.42 -19.10 29.47
N VAL A 331 -18.75 -19.08 28.31
CA VAL A 331 -17.63 -20.00 28.03
C VAL A 331 -16.50 -19.76 29.04
N ASP A 332 -16.01 -20.86 29.61
CA ASP A 332 -14.80 -20.92 30.45
C ASP A 332 -13.93 -22.07 29.95
N ALA A 333 -12.96 -21.71 29.10
CA ALA A 333 -12.10 -22.62 28.37
C ALA A 333 -10.71 -22.00 28.16
N THR A 334 -9.71 -22.83 27.89
CA THR A 334 -8.39 -22.39 27.43
C THR A 334 -8.23 -22.77 25.97
N LEU A 335 -7.75 -21.82 25.17
CA LEU A 335 -7.30 -22.04 23.81
C LEU A 335 -5.78 -22.18 23.84
N ALA A 336 -5.29 -23.39 23.64
CA ALA A 336 -3.87 -23.67 23.48
C ALA A 336 -3.51 -23.44 22.01
N ILE A 337 -2.84 -22.31 21.74
CA ILE A 337 -2.48 -21.87 20.40
C ILE A 337 -1.06 -22.33 20.13
N ASN A 338 -0.90 -23.19 19.13
CA ASN A 338 0.35 -23.82 18.77
C ASN A 338 0.83 -23.33 17.40
N LEU A 339 2.02 -22.74 17.38
CA LEU A 339 2.78 -22.38 16.19
C LEU A 339 3.77 -23.51 15.89
N GLN A 340 3.65 -24.14 14.72
CA GLN A 340 4.50 -25.28 14.34
C GLN A 340 5.49 -24.84 13.25
N GLU A 341 6.77 -24.83 13.60
CA GLU A 341 7.85 -24.32 12.76
C GLU A 341 8.53 -25.43 11.94
N ASP A 342 8.85 -25.16 10.67
CA ASP A 342 9.58 -26.05 9.76
C ASP A 342 11.09 -25.89 9.94
N ASP A 343 11.65 -26.55 10.94
CA ASP A 343 13.06 -26.42 11.29
C ASP A 343 14.00 -27.09 10.29
N ASN A 344 13.49 -27.91 9.37
CA ASN A 344 14.32 -28.62 8.40
C ASN A 344 14.00 -28.22 6.94
N GLY A 345 12.92 -27.46 6.72
CA GLY A 345 12.48 -26.92 5.44
C GLY A 345 11.88 -27.97 4.49
N ASP A 346 11.39 -29.10 4.99
CA ASP A 346 10.84 -30.20 4.18
C ASP A 346 9.31 -30.15 4.04
N GLY A 347 8.66 -29.22 4.73
CA GLY A 347 7.22 -29.00 4.72
C GLY A 347 6.41 -30.15 5.31
N GLN A 348 7.02 -31.04 6.10
CA GLN A 348 6.36 -32.05 6.91
C GLN A 348 6.36 -31.59 8.37
N PHE A 349 5.34 -32.03 9.13
CA PHE A 349 5.33 -31.88 10.58
C PHE A 349 5.84 -33.18 11.21
N ASP A 350 7.07 -33.17 11.75
CA ASP A 350 7.73 -34.32 12.35
C ASP A 350 8.59 -34.01 13.60
N THR A 351 9.37 -34.98 14.06
CA THR A 351 10.18 -34.85 15.29
C THR A 351 11.38 -33.93 15.17
N SER A 352 11.66 -33.39 13.99
CA SER A 352 12.73 -32.41 13.76
C SER A 352 12.25 -30.96 13.82
N ASP A 353 10.95 -30.75 13.99
CA ASP A 353 10.27 -29.46 14.06
C ASP A 353 9.97 -29.03 15.50
N ASP A 354 9.99 -27.73 15.74
CA ASP A 354 9.58 -27.09 17.00
C ASP A 354 8.07 -26.78 17.04
N GLU A 355 7.54 -26.81 18.26
CA GLU A 355 6.20 -26.34 18.60
C GLU A 355 6.33 -25.24 19.66
N PHE A 356 5.67 -24.11 19.43
CA PHE A 356 5.56 -23.05 20.43
C PHE A 356 4.10 -22.85 20.82
N GLU A 357 3.81 -22.97 22.12
CA GLU A 357 2.47 -22.86 22.68
C GLU A 357 2.28 -21.50 23.37
N ASN A 358 1.09 -20.92 23.20
CA ASN A 358 0.58 -19.88 24.08
C ASN A 358 -0.84 -20.22 24.54
N ASP A 359 -1.06 -20.13 25.85
CA ASP A 359 -2.29 -20.53 26.52
C ASP A 359 -3.21 -19.32 26.77
N CYS A 360 -4.29 -19.27 26.02
CA CYS A 360 -5.24 -18.17 26.01
C CYS A 360 -6.54 -18.55 26.74
N THR A 361 -6.67 -18.18 28.02
CA THR A 361 -7.91 -18.47 28.80
C THR A 361 -9.06 -17.54 28.40
N VAL A 362 -10.09 -18.12 27.80
CA VAL A 362 -11.38 -17.51 27.47
C VAL A 362 -12.29 -17.56 28.71
N SER A 363 -12.40 -16.44 29.41
CA SER A 363 -13.30 -16.26 30.55
C SER A 363 -13.61 -14.78 30.77
N PRO A 364 -14.58 -14.41 31.64
CA PRO A 364 -14.89 -13.00 31.93
C PRO A 364 -13.73 -12.18 32.54
N THR A 365 -12.66 -12.83 33.02
CA THR A 365 -11.54 -12.18 33.72
C THR A 365 -10.15 -12.70 33.30
N GLY A 366 -10.04 -13.44 32.20
CA GLY A 366 -8.79 -14.05 31.71
C GLY A 366 -7.86 -13.07 30.98
N PRO A 367 -6.62 -13.47 30.64
CA PRO A 367 -5.70 -12.67 29.80
C PRO A 367 -6.26 -12.44 28.39
N CYS A 368 -7.01 -13.42 27.87
CA CYS A 368 -7.87 -13.26 26.71
C CYS A 368 -9.32 -12.98 27.16
N ALA A 369 -9.58 -12.02 28.05
CA ALA A 369 -10.90 -11.78 28.65
C ALA A 369 -11.98 -11.42 27.61
N VAL A 370 -12.52 -12.43 26.95
CA VAL A 370 -13.61 -12.28 25.99
C VAL A 370 -14.90 -12.22 26.80
N SER A 371 -15.33 -11.01 27.12
CA SER A 371 -16.56 -10.77 27.89
C SER A 371 -17.81 -11.04 27.05
N GLY A 372 -18.03 -12.28 26.61
CA GLY A 372 -19.32 -12.88 26.22
C GLY A 372 -20.32 -12.09 25.38
N ALA A 373 -19.92 -11.05 24.63
CA ALA A 373 -20.83 -10.24 23.85
C ALA A 373 -20.10 -9.46 22.75
N GLY A 374 -19.63 -10.17 21.72
CA GLY A 374 -19.19 -9.58 20.46
C GLY A 374 -17.82 -10.06 19.99
N TRP A 375 -17.55 -9.78 18.73
CA TRP A 375 -16.25 -9.98 18.09
C TRP A 375 -15.15 -9.16 18.75
N GLN A 376 -14.00 -9.78 18.96
CA GLN A 376 -12.81 -9.18 19.51
C GLN A 376 -11.57 -9.65 18.75
N LEU A 377 -10.62 -8.75 18.55
CA LEU A 377 -9.29 -9.07 18.05
C LEU A 377 -8.39 -9.36 19.26
N VAL A 378 -7.85 -10.57 19.33
CA VAL A 378 -6.83 -10.95 20.31
C VAL A 378 -5.47 -10.84 19.63
N THR A 379 -4.52 -10.19 20.29
CA THR A 379 -3.13 -10.01 19.83
C THR A 379 -2.19 -10.53 20.90
N ILE A 380 -1.25 -11.38 20.49
CA ILE A 380 -0.29 -12.08 21.35
C ILE A 380 1.11 -11.80 20.79
N PRO A 381 2.02 -11.22 21.58
CA PRO A 381 3.43 -11.13 21.19
C PRO A 381 4.01 -12.51 20.89
N LEU A 382 4.77 -12.66 19.79
CA LEU A 382 5.46 -13.91 19.47
C LEU A 382 6.45 -14.31 20.57
N SER A 383 6.97 -13.34 21.32
CA SER A 383 7.81 -13.58 22.50
C SER A 383 7.09 -14.23 23.69
N ASP A 384 5.76 -14.23 23.70
CA ASP A 384 4.95 -14.92 24.71
C ASP A 384 4.67 -16.39 24.34
N PHE A 385 5.01 -16.82 23.13
CA PHE A 385 4.96 -18.23 22.75
C PHE A 385 6.22 -18.94 23.26
N ALA A 386 6.04 -20.10 23.88
CA ALA A 386 7.14 -20.87 24.47
C ALA A 386 7.11 -22.32 23.97
N ASP A 387 8.29 -22.87 23.68
CA ASP A 387 8.44 -24.31 23.52
C ASP A 387 8.25 -24.97 24.90
N ASP A 388 7.08 -25.56 25.10
CA ASP A 388 6.72 -26.27 26.32
C ASP A 388 6.92 -27.78 26.19
N ASN A 389 7.41 -28.25 25.03
CA ASN A 389 7.62 -29.66 24.69
C ASN A 389 6.36 -30.54 24.90
N SER A 390 5.16 -29.96 24.79
CA SER A 390 3.92 -30.66 25.12
C SER A 390 3.54 -31.70 24.07
N VAL A 391 3.83 -31.46 22.78
CA VAL A 391 3.51 -32.41 21.69
C VAL A 391 4.77 -33.02 21.05
N PHE A 392 5.86 -32.26 20.85
CA PHE A 392 7.12 -32.79 20.31
C PHE A 392 8.38 -32.24 21.01
N PHE A 393 9.49 -33.00 20.92
CA PHE A 393 10.78 -32.73 21.59
C PHE A 393 11.89 -32.39 20.55
N GLY A 394 11.50 -31.75 19.44
CA GLY A 394 12.31 -31.53 18.24
C GLY A 394 13.16 -30.26 18.26
N GLY A 395 13.62 -29.85 17.06
CA GLY A 395 14.17 -28.52 16.76
C GLY A 395 15.25 -27.94 17.67
N ASN A 396 15.28 -26.60 17.74
CA ASN A 396 16.33 -25.81 18.38
C ASN A 396 15.86 -25.04 19.63
N GLY A 397 14.55 -25.00 19.87
CA GLY A 397 13.90 -24.36 21.02
C GLY A 397 13.84 -22.83 20.92
N VAL A 398 14.03 -22.26 19.72
CA VAL A 398 13.93 -20.84 19.42
C VAL A 398 12.97 -20.67 18.26
N LEU A 399 11.94 -19.84 18.43
CA LEU A 399 11.03 -19.47 17.36
C LEU A 399 11.81 -18.57 16.40
N ASP A 400 12.42 -19.17 15.37
CA ASP A 400 13.47 -18.53 14.57
C ASP A 400 12.86 -17.86 13.33
N ALA A 401 12.62 -16.55 13.41
CA ALA A 401 12.22 -15.75 12.25
C ALA A 401 13.29 -15.69 11.12
N VAL A 402 14.52 -16.20 11.36
CA VAL A 402 15.67 -16.05 10.46
C VAL A 402 16.39 -17.40 10.23
N PRO A 403 16.76 -17.74 8.98
CA PRO A 403 17.38 -19.03 8.70
C PRO A 403 18.77 -19.22 9.33
N VAL A 404 18.93 -20.20 10.21
CA VAL A 404 20.23 -20.64 10.73
C VAL A 404 20.70 -21.95 10.11
N SER A 405 22.00 -22.24 10.22
CA SER A 405 22.66 -23.42 9.65
C SER A 405 22.17 -24.79 10.16
N ALA A 406 21.16 -24.80 11.03
CA ALA A 406 20.46 -25.98 11.53
C ALA A 406 19.12 -26.26 10.83
N GLY A 407 18.66 -25.40 9.91
CA GLY A 407 17.64 -25.76 8.91
C GLY A 407 16.34 -24.95 8.91
N GLY A 408 16.03 -24.15 9.93
CA GLY A 408 14.81 -23.34 9.88
C GLY A 408 14.91 -22.35 8.73
N ASN A 409 13.89 -22.24 7.89
CA ASN A 409 13.75 -21.16 6.90
C ASN A 409 12.79 -20.07 7.41
N GLY A 410 12.55 -20.05 8.73
CA GLY A 410 11.56 -19.22 9.42
C GLY A 410 10.13 -19.49 8.94
N GLN A 411 9.86 -20.67 8.37
CA GLN A 411 8.54 -21.02 7.86
C GLN A 411 7.72 -21.74 8.92
N LEU A 412 6.63 -21.09 9.31
CA LEU A 412 5.55 -21.72 10.04
C LEU A 412 4.79 -22.66 9.09
N ILE A 413 4.68 -23.95 9.43
CA ILE A 413 3.91 -24.94 8.66
C ILE A 413 2.41 -24.80 9.00
N ASN A 414 2.11 -24.79 10.30
CA ASN A 414 0.77 -24.90 10.83
C ASN A 414 0.53 -23.89 11.96
N VAL A 415 -0.69 -23.36 12.01
CA VAL A 415 -1.25 -22.81 13.26
C VAL A 415 -2.36 -23.73 13.71
N VAL A 416 -2.29 -24.17 14.97
CA VAL A 416 -3.23 -25.09 15.59
C VAL A 416 -3.83 -24.44 16.83
N ILE A 417 -5.15 -24.56 16.99
CA ILE A 417 -5.86 -24.13 18.20
C ILE A 417 -6.53 -25.34 18.82
N ALA A 418 -6.02 -25.76 19.97
CA ALA A 418 -6.62 -26.78 20.82
C ALA A 418 -7.58 -26.14 21.84
N VAL A 419 -8.75 -26.76 22.02
CA VAL A 419 -9.81 -26.28 22.92
C VAL A 419 -9.85 -27.16 24.16
N VAL A 420 -9.56 -26.56 25.31
CA VAL A 420 -9.55 -27.21 26.62
C VAL A 420 -10.66 -26.63 27.49
N SER A 421 -11.66 -27.43 27.85
CA SER A 421 -12.73 -26.98 28.75
C SER A 421 -12.24 -26.95 30.19
N ASN A 422 -12.30 -25.80 30.85
CA ASN A 422 -11.93 -25.66 32.26
C ASN A 422 -13.00 -26.21 33.21
N THR A 423 -14.25 -26.25 32.74
CA THR A 423 -15.43 -26.62 33.54
C THR A 423 -16.07 -27.95 33.12
N GLY A 424 -15.70 -28.47 31.95
CA GLY A 424 -16.39 -29.58 31.30
C GLY A 424 -17.66 -29.17 30.55
N ALA A 425 -18.02 -27.88 30.54
CA ALA A 425 -19.07 -27.39 29.66
C ALA A 425 -18.63 -27.49 28.19
N ASP A 426 -19.61 -27.65 27.31
CA ASP A 426 -19.41 -27.58 25.86
C ASP A 426 -18.97 -26.16 25.47
N VAL A 427 -18.09 -26.07 24.48
CA VAL A 427 -17.47 -24.82 24.04
C VAL A 427 -17.88 -24.53 22.60
N SER A 428 -18.42 -23.34 22.37
CA SER A 428 -18.69 -22.82 21.03
C SER A 428 -18.16 -21.39 20.91
N LEU A 429 -17.44 -21.14 19.83
CA LEU A 429 -16.92 -19.83 19.47
C LEU A 429 -16.99 -19.63 17.96
N ARG A 430 -16.84 -18.38 17.52
CA ARG A 430 -16.62 -18.02 16.13
C ARG A 430 -15.24 -17.40 16.00
N THR A 431 -14.59 -17.59 14.87
CA THR A 431 -13.30 -17.02 14.53
C THR A 431 -13.29 -16.61 13.05
N ASP A 432 -12.52 -15.59 12.67
CA ASP A 432 -12.55 -15.04 11.30
C ASP A 432 -11.21 -14.97 10.57
N TYR A 433 -10.26 -14.11 10.93
CA TYR A 433 -8.93 -14.16 10.31
C TYR A 433 -7.81 -14.22 11.33
N TRP A 434 -6.68 -14.76 10.89
CA TRP A 434 -5.40 -14.83 11.60
C TRP A 434 -4.36 -14.00 10.83
N SER A 435 -3.54 -13.26 11.56
CA SER A 435 -2.55 -12.35 10.98
C SER A 435 -1.31 -12.28 11.85
N PHE A 436 -0.14 -12.14 11.23
CA PHE A 436 1.09 -11.79 11.91
C PHE A 436 1.46 -10.34 11.62
N PHE A 437 2.01 -9.66 12.63
CA PHE A 437 2.43 -8.26 12.54
C PHE A 437 3.88 -8.13 12.98
N GLY A 438 4.65 -7.32 12.28
CA GLY A 438 5.99 -6.91 12.69
C GLY A 438 6.01 -5.65 13.53
N ASP A 439 6.96 -5.60 14.47
CA ASP A 439 7.49 -4.33 14.96
C ASP A 439 8.02 -3.61 13.73
N LEU A 440 7.64 -2.34 13.58
CA LEU A 440 8.22 -1.52 12.54
C LEU A 440 9.74 -1.50 12.75
N PRO A 441 10.56 -1.59 11.69
CA PRO A 441 12.01 -1.48 11.81
C PRO A 441 12.40 -0.29 12.69
N ASP A 442 13.36 -0.47 13.59
CA ASP A 442 13.93 0.57 14.48
C ASP A 442 15.45 0.36 14.49
N ALA A 443 16.12 1.02 13.55
CA ALA A 443 17.50 0.78 13.17
C ALA A 443 18.51 1.34 14.18
N ASP A 444 18.10 2.26 15.06
CA ASP A 444 18.94 2.79 16.13
C ASP A 444 18.50 2.40 17.56
N SER A 445 17.39 1.66 17.66
CA SER A 445 16.85 1.07 18.89
C SER A 445 16.49 2.11 19.95
N ASP A 446 15.96 3.25 19.52
CA ASP A 446 15.57 4.33 20.42
C ASP A 446 14.09 4.26 20.87
N GLY A 447 13.33 3.31 20.33
CA GLY A 447 11.93 3.07 20.62
C GLY A 447 10.96 3.85 19.73
N ILE A 448 11.47 4.52 18.70
CA ILE A 448 10.72 5.12 17.61
C ILE A 448 11.02 4.32 16.34
N ALA A 449 9.98 3.81 15.71
CA ALA A 449 10.13 3.09 14.46
C ALA A 449 10.75 3.96 13.35
N ASP A 450 11.63 3.42 12.51
CA ASP A 450 12.21 3.98 11.26
C ASP A 450 11.17 4.71 10.39
N ALA A 451 9.92 4.26 10.51
CA ALA A 451 8.68 4.79 9.96
C ALA A 451 8.41 6.28 10.27
N VAL A 452 8.66 6.63 11.52
CA VAL A 452 8.30 7.89 12.17
C VAL A 452 9.49 8.50 12.89
N ASP A 453 10.65 7.85 12.81
CA ASP A 453 11.91 8.30 13.36
C ASP A 453 12.56 9.33 12.42
N ASN A 454 12.59 10.57 12.88
CA ASN A 454 13.27 11.66 12.19
C ASN A 454 14.81 11.56 12.29
N CYS A 455 15.37 10.55 12.96
CA CYS A 455 16.79 10.20 12.95
C CYS A 455 17.11 8.71 12.85
N LEU A 456 16.68 8.07 11.76
CA LEU A 456 16.88 6.64 11.39
C LEU A 456 18.09 5.84 11.94
N VAL A 457 19.24 6.46 12.17
CA VAL A 457 20.46 5.76 12.65
C VAL A 457 21.10 6.42 13.88
N VAL A 458 20.44 7.42 14.49
CA VAL A 458 20.94 8.20 15.63
C VAL A 458 19.83 8.41 16.65
N ALA A 459 19.86 7.55 17.67
CA ALA A 459 18.83 7.50 18.69
C ALA A 459 18.42 8.87 19.24
N ASN A 460 17.17 9.26 19.03
CA ASN A 460 16.54 10.47 19.52
C ASN A 460 15.04 10.24 19.89
N PRO A 461 14.76 9.55 21.01
CA PRO A 461 13.39 9.13 21.36
C PRO A 461 12.37 10.26 21.54
N ASN A 462 12.83 11.52 21.59
CA ASN A 462 12.01 12.71 21.75
C ASN A 462 11.63 13.38 20.43
N GLN A 463 12.19 12.92 19.29
CA GLN A 463 11.84 13.32 17.94
C GLN A 463 11.82 14.84 17.75
N VAL A 464 12.72 15.56 18.45
CA VAL A 464 12.76 17.03 18.36
C VAL A 464 13.27 17.43 16.99
N ASP A 465 12.45 18.16 16.27
CA ASP A 465 12.73 18.80 14.98
C ASP A 465 12.38 20.29 15.14
N SER A 466 13.39 21.15 15.13
CA SER A 466 13.25 22.56 15.52
C SER A 466 12.98 23.51 14.36
N ASP A 467 13.32 23.11 13.13
CA ASP A 467 13.10 23.90 11.91
C ASP A 467 12.03 23.29 10.99
N GLY A 468 11.55 22.10 11.29
CA GLY A 468 10.35 21.48 10.74
C GLY A 468 10.57 20.80 9.39
N ASP A 469 11.79 20.38 9.09
CA ASP A 469 12.14 19.73 7.83
C ASP A 469 11.99 18.19 7.86
N ASN A 470 11.60 17.65 9.02
CA ASN A 470 11.47 16.22 9.37
C ASN A 470 12.80 15.46 9.51
N ILE A 471 13.91 16.16 9.71
CA ILE A 471 15.17 15.59 10.21
C ILE A 471 15.30 16.02 11.68
N GLY A 472 15.45 15.05 12.58
CA GLY A 472 15.52 15.34 14.01
C GLY A 472 16.82 16.05 14.34
N ASN A 473 16.79 17.01 15.28
CA ASN A 473 17.96 17.76 15.75
C ASN A 473 19.22 16.92 16.06
N ALA A 474 19.05 15.63 16.38
CA ALA A 474 20.14 14.72 16.73
C ALA A 474 20.96 14.24 15.52
N CYS A 475 20.34 14.17 14.35
CA CYS A 475 20.92 13.74 13.08
C CYS A 475 20.86 14.83 12.00
N ASP A 476 20.09 15.88 12.25
CA ASP A 476 20.01 17.09 11.48
C ASP A 476 21.31 17.86 11.62
N ARG A 477 21.89 18.13 10.46
CA ARG A 477 23.18 18.80 10.29
C ARG A 477 23.01 20.25 9.90
N ASP A 478 21.79 20.74 9.74
CA ASP A 478 21.49 22.10 9.29
C ASP A 478 21.03 23.01 10.47
N ILE A 479 20.75 22.44 11.65
CA ILE A 479 20.56 23.19 12.90
C ILE A 479 21.88 23.74 13.45
N ALA A 480 21.87 25.05 13.72
CA ALA A 480 22.90 25.76 14.45
C ALA A 480 23.12 25.14 15.85
N GLY A 481 24.04 24.18 15.95
CA GLY A 481 24.38 23.50 17.19
C GLY A 481 24.80 22.04 17.04
N ALA A 482 24.47 21.36 15.94
CA ALA A 482 24.93 20.01 15.66
C ALA A 482 25.32 19.88 14.17
N ALA A 483 26.63 19.91 13.89
CA ALA A 483 27.22 19.50 12.61
C ALA A 483 26.79 20.22 11.30
N GLY A 484 26.52 21.54 11.37
CA GLY A 484 26.48 22.49 10.24
C GLY A 484 27.47 22.22 9.11
N ASN A 485 27.00 22.13 7.87
CA ASN A 485 27.78 21.94 6.65
C ASN A 485 28.51 23.21 6.17
N ASP A 486 29.43 23.69 6.99
CA ASP A 486 30.68 24.29 6.47
C ASP A 486 31.47 23.19 5.72
N ASP A 487 30.92 22.71 4.60
CA ASP A 487 31.39 21.55 3.83
C ASP A 487 32.44 21.90 2.78
N CYS A 488 32.80 23.18 2.68
CA CYS A 488 33.78 23.72 1.73
C CYS A 488 33.44 23.47 0.25
N VAL A 489 32.18 23.15 -0.10
CA VAL A 489 31.72 22.91 -1.48
C VAL A 489 30.53 23.81 -1.82
N VAL A 490 30.78 24.84 -2.65
CA VAL A 490 29.72 25.76 -3.11
C VAL A 490 28.73 25.03 -4.02
N ASN A 491 27.50 24.83 -3.53
CA ASN A 491 26.37 24.20 -4.21
C ASN A 491 25.13 25.13 -4.24
N PHE A 492 23.98 24.61 -4.66
CA PHE A 492 22.76 25.42 -4.84
C PHE A 492 22.17 25.97 -3.52
N LEU A 493 22.48 25.36 -2.38
CA LEU A 493 22.08 25.84 -1.05
C LEU A 493 22.94 27.04 -0.63
N ASP A 494 24.27 27.00 -0.82
CA ASP A 494 25.15 28.16 -0.60
C ASP A 494 24.76 29.34 -1.50
N LEU A 495 24.42 29.06 -2.75
CA LEU A 495 23.94 30.05 -3.72
C LEU A 495 22.61 30.69 -3.30
N THR A 496 21.79 29.99 -2.52
CA THR A 496 20.50 30.48 -2.03
C THR A 496 20.67 31.38 -0.81
N GLU A 497 21.58 31.05 0.10
CA GLU A 497 21.95 31.92 1.23
C GLU A 497 22.69 33.18 0.76
N LEU A 498 23.62 33.02 -0.19
CA LEU A 498 24.37 34.13 -0.78
C LEU A 498 23.43 35.07 -1.53
N LYS A 499 22.38 34.54 -2.16
CA LYS A 499 21.30 35.34 -2.75
C LYS A 499 20.54 36.11 -1.68
N GLN A 500 20.18 35.50 -0.55
CA GLN A 500 19.49 36.22 0.53
C GLN A 500 20.34 37.37 1.12
N ALA A 501 21.65 37.17 1.27
CA ALA A 501 22.57 38.22 1.72
C ALA A 501 22.64 39.42 0.76
N PHE A 502 22.69 39.20 -0.56
CA PHE A 502 22.80 40.28 -1.56
C PHE A 502 21.51 41.05 -1.85
N PHE A 503 20.36 40.58 -1.36
CA PHE A 503 19.06 41.22 -1.60
C PHE A 503 18.39 41.76 -0.32
N THR A 504 19.11 41.79 0.81
CA THR A 504 18.65 42.45 2.04
C THR A 504 19.07 43.93 2.05
N SER A 505 18.13 44.82 2.39
CA SER A 505 18.38 46.27 2.48
C SER A 505 19.07 46.64 3.80
N GLU A 506 19.87 47.71 3.79
CA GLU A 506 20.55 48.24 4.98
C GLU A 506 19.58 48.40 6.17
N GLY A 507 19.87 47.70 7.28
CA GLY A 507 19.08 47.74 8.52
C GLY A 507 18.06 46.61 8.72
N GLN A 508 18.01 45.59 7.86
CA GLN A 508 17.22 44.37 8.11
C GLN A 508 18.02 43.29 8.86
N ALA A 509 17.34 42.34 9.50
CA ALA A 509 17.92 41.39 10.47
C ALA A 509 19.07 40.52 9.92
N ASN A 510 19.18 40.37 8.60
CA ASN A 510 20.20 39.57 7.92
C ASN A 510 21.09 40.42 6.98
N TRP A 511 21.12 41.74 7.15
CA TRP A 511 21.98 42.63 6.36
C TRP A 511 23.45 42.48 6.78
N ASN A 512 24.31 42.11 5.82
CA ASN A 512 25.75 41.98 6.05
C ASN A 512 26.51 43.16 5.39
N PRO A 513 27.12 44.07 6.17
CA PRO A 513 27.89 45.20 5.63
C PRO A 513 29.15 44.77 4.85
N ASP A 514 29.63 43.53 5.04
CA ASP A 514 30.82 43.01 4.36
C ASP A 514 30.52 42.55 2.91
N ALA A 515 29.26 42.58 2.47
CA ALA A 515 28.84 42.18 1.11
C ALA A 515 28.94 43.29 0.04
N ASP A 516 29.31 44.52 0.41
CA ASP A 516 29.58 45.67 -0.50
C ASP A 516 30.99 45.52 -1.11
N PHE A 517 31.11 44.60 -2.08
CA PHE A 517 32.36 44.28 -2.77
C PHE A 517 32.51 45.04 -4.10
N SER A 518 33.06 46.25 -4.07
CA SER A 518 33.59 46.84 -5.31
C SER A 518 34.96 46.21 -5.67
N GLY A 519 35.08 45.63 -6.86
CA GLY A 519 36.26 44.88 -7.31
C GLY A 519 37.62 45.58 -7.15
N ALA A 520 38.71 44.82 -7.29
CA ALA A 520 40.10 45.20 -6.97
C ALA A 520 40.48 46.68 -7.32
N GLY A 521 40.29 47.58 -6.34
CA GLY A 521 40.70 49.00 -6.40
C GLY A 521 39.63 50.07 -6.14
N GLY A 522 38.36 49.73 -5.90
CA GLY A 522 37.29 50.70 -5.57
C GLY A 522 37.06 50.88 -4.06
N THR A 523 36.63 52.08 -3.63
CA THR A 523 36.07 52.31 -2.27
C THR A 523 34.60 51.89 -2.24
N PRO A 524 34.10 51.24 -1.16
CA PRO A 524 32.70 50.85 -0.98
C PRO A 524 31.74 52.00 -1.28
N ASP A 525 30.67 51.74 -2.04
CA ASP A 525 29.72 52.77 -2.47
C ASP A 525 28.47 52.87 -1.57
N GLY A 526 28.38 51.98 -0.58
CA GLY A 526 27.32 51.95 0.42
C GLY A 526 26.03 51.28 -0.07
N ALA A 527 26.05 50.59 -1.22
CA ALA A 527 24.88 49.92 -1.77
C ALA A 527 25.20 48.54 -2.33
N ILE A 528 24.72 47.47 -1.67
CA ILE A 528 24.83 46.09 -2.17
C ILE A 528 23.97 45.95 -3.44
N ASN A 529 24.60 45.78 -4.59
CA ASN A 529 23.94 45.78 -5.89
C ASN A 529 24.56 44.76 -6.89
N PHE A 530 24.03 44.73 -8.12
CA PHE A 530 24.48 43.77 -9.14
C PHE A 530 25.96 43.92 -9.53
N ALA A 531 26.57 45.09 -9.31
CA ALA A 531 28.00 45.30 -9.54
C ALA A 531 28.88 44.56 -8.53
N ASP A 532 28.41 44.42 -7.29
CA ASP A 532 29.11 43.70 -6.21
C ASP A 532 29.03 42.18 -6.43
N LEU A 533 27.86 41.69 -6.85
CA LEU A 533 27.67 40.30 -7.28
C LEU A 533 28.57 39.94 -8.46
N GLN A 534 28.78 40.88 -9.39
CA GLN A 534 29.65 40.69 -10.54
C GLN A 534 31.14 40.72 -10.15
N SER A 535 31.52 41.54 -9.18
CA SER A 535 32.88 41.62 -8.64
C SER A 535 33.26 40.35 -7.86
N MET A 536 32.34 39.84 -7.04
CA MET A 536 32.49 38.57 -6.33
C MET A 536 32.61 37.40 -7.33
N LYS A 537 31.79 37.40 -8.40
CA LYS A 537 31.85 36.39 -9.45
C LYS A 537 33.22 36.37 -10.16
N GLN A 538 33.81 37.55 -10.39
CA GLN A 538 35.14 37.66 -10.99
C GLN A 538 36.27 37.23 -10.04
N ALA A 539 36.13 37.47 -8.73
CA ALA A 539 37.10 37.06 -7.73
C ALA A 539 37.07 35.55 -7.40
N PHE A 540 35.88 34.92 -7.40
CA PHE A 540 35.70 33.51 -7.02
C PHE A 540 35.77 32.51 -8.19
N PHE A 541 35.31 32.87 -9.40
CA PHE A 541 35.09 31.91 -10.49
C PHE A 541 36.00 32.06 -11.73
N ALA A 542 37.07 32.87 -11.66
CA ALA A 542 38.03 32.97 -12.77
C ALA A 542 38.98 31.75 -12.83
N ALA A 543 39.25 31.24 -14.04
CA ALA A 543 40.16 30.10 -14.25
C ALA A 543 41.64 30.46 -13.93
N PRO A 544 42.43 29.57 -13.29
CA PRO A 544 42.10 28.20 -12.92
C PRO A 544 41.43 28.20 -11.54
N GLY A 545 40.09 28.21 -11.48
CA GLY A 545 39.36 28.30 -10.20
C GLY A 545 39.64 27.05 -9.35
N PRO A 546 39.37 26.99 -8.03
CA PRO A 546 39.03 28.02 -7.04
C PRO A 546 40.25 28.91 -6.71
N SER A 547 40.01 30.04 -6.05
CA SER A 547 40.83 31.27 -5.99
C SER A 547 42.33 31.23 -5.64
N GLY A 548 42.97 30.08 -5.41
CA GLY A 548 44.43 30.03 -5.16
C GLY A 548 44.90 30.83 -3.94
N LEU A 549 43.99 31.29 -3.09
CA LEU A 549 44.29 31.77 -1.76
C LEU A 549 44.33 30.55 -0.82
N PRO A 550 45.28 30.47 0.13
CA PRO A 550 45.19 29.49 1.20
C PRO A 550 43.89 29.77 1.97
N ASN A 551 43.01 28.77 2.09
CA ASN A 551 41.94 28.79 3.10
C ASN A 551 42.60 28.73 4.48
N ASP A 552 42.91 29.87 5.09
CA ASP A 552 43.08 29.93 6.54
C ASP A 552 41.67 29.92 7.15
N CYS A 553 41.12 28.72 7.35
CA CYS A 553 40.17 28.48 8.41
C CYS A 553 40.96 28.51 9.72
N SER A 554 41.11 29.70 10.32
CA SER A 554 41.68 29.86 11.68
C SER A 554 40.65 30.40 12.65
#